data_AF-A0A1I5NJJ0-F1
#
_entry.id   AF-A0A1I5NJJ0-F1
#
_cell.length_a   1.000
_cell.length_b   1.000
_cell.length_c   1.000
_cell.angle_alpha   90.00
_cell.angle_beta   90.00
_cell.angle_gamma   90.00
#
_symmetry.space_group_name_H-M   'P 1'
#
loop_
_entity.id
_entity.type
_entity.pdbx_description
1 polymer ?
#
loop_
_entity_poly.entity_id
_entity_poly.type
_entity_poly.pdbx_seq_one_letter_code
_entity_poly.pdbx_strand_id
1 'polypeptide(L)'
;MNKEIILKALKAALQNWIRSASPGQLWRVHQVGGLGAVIEVDGDDLRVRIELDGPRSMLSEIGMTGGRLPITEAFRGEDSATWGTPPPLGSGERERWFLASEVAQAHARQYLEAEVVDRQALLAAYASDWLARRSAG
;
A
#
# COMPACT_ATOMS: atom_id res chain seq x y z
N MET A 1 -18.87 -7.92 16.91
CA MET A 1 -17.58 -7.64 16.24
C MET A 1 -17.03 -6.30 16.73
N ASN A 2 -15.78 -6.23 17.21
CA ASN A 2 -15.14 -5.00 17.71
C ASN A 2 -14.30 -4.32 16.60
N LYS A 3 -14.31 -2.98 16.54
CA LYS A 3 -13.46 -2.15 15.67
C LYS A 3 -11.98 -2.52 15.75
N GLU A 4 -11.48 -2.83 16.94
CA GLU A 4 -10.07 -3.18 17.15
C GLU A 4 -9.67 -4.48 16.44
N ILE A 5 -10.59 -5.45 16.37
CA ILE A 5 -10.38 -6.72 15.67
C ILE A 5 -10.24 -6.46 14.16
N ILE A 6 -11.12 -5.62 13.61
CA ILE A 6 -11.07 -5.24 12.19
C ILE A 6 -9.81 -4.46 11.87
N LEU A 7 -9.45 -3.48 12.71
CA LEU A 7 -8.24 -2.69 12.52
C LEU A 7 -6.98 -3.56 12.52
N LYS A 8 -6.88 -4.50 13.46
CA LYS A 8 -5.76 -5.45 13.54
C LYS A 8 -5.69 -6.35 12.30
N ALA A 9 -6.83 -6.91 11.87
CA ALA A 9 -6.90 -7.75 10.68
C ALA A 9 -6.58 -6.97 9.39
N LEU A 10 -7.06 -5.73 9.28
CA LEU A 10 -6.77 -4.84 8.17
C LEU A 10 -5.27 -4.50 8.06
N LYS A 11 -4.63 -4.15 9.18
CA LYS A 11 -3.19 -3.90 9.22
C LYS A 11 -2.39 -5.12 8.80
N ALA A 12 -2.77 -6.30 9.30
CA ALA A 12 -2.11 -7.56 8.93
C ALA A 12 -2.29 -7.88 7.44
N ALA A 13 -3.49 -7.64 6.89
CA ALA A 13 -3.77 -7.85 5.47
C ALA A 13 -2.95 -6.90 4.58
N LEU A 14 -2.82 -5.63 4.95
CA LEU A 14 -1.97 -4.65 4.26
C LEU A 14 -0.49 -5.06 4.31
N GLN A 15 0.02 -5.43 5.47
CA GLN A 15 1.41 -5.89 5.61
C GLN A 15 1.69 -7.15 4.78
N ASN A 16 0.77 -8.10 4.77
CA ASN A 16 0.90 -9.31 3.95
C ASN A 16 0.85 -8.99 2.46
N TRP A 17 -0.02 -8.06 2.05
CA TRP A 17 -0.10 -7.61 0.67
C TRP A 17 1.21 -6.94 0.24
N ILE A 18 1.76 -6.00 1.03
CA ILE A 18 3.03 -5.32 0.71
C ILE A 18 4.18 -6.32 0.52
N ARG A 19 4.22 -7.35 1.38
CA ARG A 19 5.24 -8.41 1.31
C ARG A 19 5.12 -9.26 0.05
N SER A 20 3.90 -9.60 -0.35
CA SER A 20 3.64 -10.54 -1.46
C SER A 20 3.37 -9.86 -2.80
N ALA A 21 3.18 -8.54 -2.84
CA ALA A 21 2.90 -7.79 -4.04
C ALA A 21 4.00 -7.95 -5.09
N SER A 22 3.59 -8.22 -6.32
CA SER A 22 4.48 -8.26 -7.47
C SER A 22 4.99 -6.85 -7.80
N PRO A 23 6.11 -6.74 -8.56
CA PRO A 23 6.62 -5.44 -8.99
C PRO A 23 5.57 -4.60 -9.73
N GLY A 24 4.79 -5.21 -10.65
CA GLY A 24 3.72 -4.48 -11.35
C GLY A 24 2.62 -3.96 -10.42
N GLN A 25 2.29 -4.73 -9.38
CA GLN A 25 1.30 -4.32 -8.39
C GLN A 25 1.80 -3.15 -7.52
N LEU A 26 3.05 -3.21 -7.06
CA LEU A 26 3.69 -2.10 -6.34
C LEU A 26 3.75 -0.85 -7.19
N TRP A 27 4.16 -0.97 -8.46
CA TRP A 27 4.22 0.16 -9.38
C TRP A 27 2.86 0.82 -9.54
N ARG A 28 1.81 0.02 -9.76
CA ARG A 28 0.44 0.50 -9.90
C ARG A 28 -0.02 1.30 -8.68
N VAL A 29 0.22 0.78 -7.47
CA VAL A 29 -0.12 1.51 -6.23
C VAL A 29 0.61 2.84 -6.16
N HIS A 30 1.92 2.84 -6.43
CA HIS A 30 2.70 4.06 -6.43
C HIS A 30 2.25 5.06 -7.50
N GLN A 31 1.74 4.58 -8.64
CA GLN A 31 1.27 5.42 -9.72
C GLN A 31 -0.10 6.03 -9.44
N VAL A 32 -1.08 5.21 -9.04
CA VAL A 32 -2.51 5.59 -9.02
C VAL A 32 -3.25 5.14 -7.76
N GLY A 33 -2.56 4.55 -6.79
CA GLY A 33 -3.17 3.96 -5.60
C GLY A 33 -4.04 2.74 -5.94
N GLY A 34 -5.19 2.64 -5.29
CA GLY A 34 -6.21 1.63 -5.61
C GLY A 34 -6.27 0.43 -4.67
N LEU A 35 -5.58 0.48 -3.53
CA LEU A 35 -5.78 -0.53 -2.47
C LEU A 35 -7.24 -0.47 -1.97
N GLY A 36 -7.89 -1.62 -1.95
CA GLY A 36 -9.20 -1.82 -1.35
C GLY A 36 -9.19 -3.03 -0.44
N ALA A 37 -9.98 -3.00 0.63
CA ALA A 37 -10.15 -4.15 1.51
C ALA A 37 -11.47 -4.86 1.21
N VAL A 38 -11.38 -6.18 1.09
CA VAL A 38 -12.51 -7.11 1.05
C VAL A 38 -12.57 -7.77 2.42
N ILE A 39 -13.69 -7.58 3.12
CA ILE A 39 -13.90 -8.10 4.47
C ILE A 39 -15.03 -9.12 4.43
N GLU A 40 -14.67 -10.38 4.71
CA GLU A 40 -15.60 -11.51 4.82
C GLU A 40 -15.80 -11.84 6.30
N VAL A 41 -17.05 -12.10 6.67
CA VAL A 41 -17.42 -12.53 8.02
C VAL A 41 -18.20 -13.83 7.93
N ASP A 42 -17.68 -14.86 8.58
CA ASP A 42 -18.32 -16.17 8.69
C ASP A 42 -18.46 -16.53 10.17
N GLY A 43 -19.67 -16.35 10.73
CA GLY A 43 -19.89 -16.44 12.17
C GLY A 43 -19.01 -15.46 12.95
N ASP A 44 -18.07 -16.00 13.73
CA ASP A 44 -17.08 -15.24 14.50
C ASP A 44 -15.74 -15.05 13.77
N ASP A 45 -15.56 -15.69 12.60
CA ASP A 45 -14.35 -15.56 11.80
C ASP A 45 -14.39 -14.30 10.94
N LEU A 46 -13.32 -13.51 11.03
CA LEU A 46 -13.10 -12.32 10.22
C LEU A 46 -11.91 -12.55 9.29
N ARG A 47 -12.14 -12.46 7.97
CA ARG A 47 -11.07 -12.50 6.97
C ARG A 47 -11.01 -11.17 6.24
N VAL A 48 -9.80 -10.62 6.15
CA VAL A 48 -9.52 -9.38 5.41
C VAL A 48 -8.51 -9.66 4.32
N ARG A 49 -8.83 -9.26 3.10
CA ARG A 49 -7.95 -9.32 1.93
C ARG A 49 -7.79 -7.95 1.32
N ILE A 50 -6.62 -7.69 0.73
CA ILE A 50 -6.33 -6.44 0.02
C ILE A 50 -6.24 -6.73 -1.47
N GLU A 51 -6.93 -5.93 -2.28
CA GLU A 51 -7.03 -6.09 -3.73
C GLU A 51 -6.84 -4.74 -4.44
N LEU A 52 -6.32 -4.76 -5.68
CA LEU A 52 -5.99 -3.55 -6.46
C LEU A 52 -7.14 -3.01 -7.33
N ASP A 53 -8.27 -3.69 -7.29
CA ASP A 53 -9.51 -3.33 -8.00
C ASP A 53 -10.73 -3.55 -7.09
N GLY A 54 -10.49 -3.57 -5.77
CA GLY A 54 -11.56 -3.61 -4.79
C GLY A 54 -12.37 -2.31 -4.79
N PRO A 55 -13.46 -2.26 -4.01
CA PRO A 55 -14.26 -1.05 -3.86
C PRO A 55 -13.38 0.15 -3.49
N ARG A 56 -13.47 1.23 -4.27
CA ARG A 56 -12.75 2.47 -3.96
C ARG A 56 -13.14 2.95 -2.57
N SER A 57 -12.12 3.23 -1.77
CA SER A 57 -12.29 3.64 -0.37
C SER A 57 -11.16 4.56 0.05
N MET A 58 -11.19 4.99 1.31
CA MET A 58 -10.11 5.75 1.94
C MET A 58 -8.75 5.04 1.81
N LEU A 59 -8.74 3.70 1.73
CA LEU A 59 -7.52 2.91 1.55
C LEU A 59 -6.89 3.11 0.17
N SER A 60 -7.68 3.54 -0.82
CA SER A 60 -7.21 3.67 -2.20
C SER A 60 -6.18 4.79 -2.38
N GLU A 61 -6.06 5.68 -1.40
CA GLU A 61 -5.05 6.74 -1.38
C GLU A 61 -3.70 6.29 -0.78
N ILE A 62 -3.65 5.13 -0.11
CA ILE A 62 -2.41 4.59 0.45
C ILE A 62 -1.46 4.26 -0.70
N GLY A 63 -0.22 4.73 -0.58
CA GLY A 63 0.86 4.48 -1.51
C GLY A 63 0.85 5.35 -2.75
N MET A 64 -0.19 6.17 -2.98
CA MET A 64 -0.31 6.94 -4.21
C MET A 64 0.67 8.12 -4.21
N THR A 65 1.73 8.00 -5.01
CA THR A 65 2.77 9.03 -5.16
C THR A 65 2.83 9.63 -6.57
N GLY A 66 1.97 9.20 -7.49
CA GLY A 66 2.04 9.61 -8.90
C GLY A 66 3.30 9.08 -9.60
N GLY A 67 3.83 7.94 -9.15
CA GLY A 67 5.10 7.37 -9.63
C GLY A 67 6.34 8.07 -9.09
N ARG A 68 6.15 9.03 -8.17
CA ARG A 68 7.23 9.63 -7.37
C ARG A 68 7.59 8.65 -6.27
N LEU A 69 8.32 7.61 -6.64
CA LEU A 69 8.94 6.75 -5.65
C LEU A 69 9.74 7.66 -4.70
N PRO A 70 9.54 7.51 -3.39
CA PRO A 70 10.19 8.36 -2.40
C PRO A 70 11.68 8.10 -2.49
N ILE A 71 12.39 9.06 -3.10
CA ILE A 71 13.83 9.21 -2.93
C ILE A 71 13.96 9.80 -1.54
N THR A 72 14.09 8.97 -0.51
CA THR A 72 14.43 9.53 0.80
C THR A 72 15.80 10.19 0.67
N GLU A 73 15.88 11.48 0.99
CA GLU A 73 17.12 12.28 1.02
C GLU A 73 18.19 11.69 1.96
N ALA A 74 17.83 10.70 2.78
CA ALA A 74 18.71 9.96 3.69
C ALA A 74 19.85 9.16 3.00
N PHE A 75 19.94 9.13 1.67
CA PHE A 75 20.91 8.30 0.92
C PHE A 75 21.92 9.07 0.05
N ARG A 76 22.25 10.32 0.42
CA ARG A 76 23.55 10.93 0.09
C ARG A 76 24.65 10.59 1.12
N GLY A 77 24.42 9.60 1.98
CA GLY A 77 25.44 9.06 2.88
C GLY A 77 26.31 8.06 2.13
N GLU A 78 27.57 8.44 1.96
CA GLU A 78 28.79 7.68 1.63
C GLU A 78 28.65 6.26 1.04
N ASP A 79 29.39 6.07 -0.05
CA ASP A 79 29.71 4.82 -0.76
C ASP A 79 28.66 4.21 -1.71
N SER A 80 28.78 4.65 -2.96
CA SER A 80 28.76 3.75 -4.13
C SER A 80 27.49 2.99 -4.49
N ALA A 81 26.30 3.43 -4.05
CA ALA A 81 25.06 2.94 -4.63
C ALA A 81 24.99 3.40 -6.11
N THR A 82 25.39 2.50 -7.00
CA THR A 82 25.34 2.65 -8.46
C THR A 82 23.93 2.32 -8.94
N TRP A 83 22.92 3.05 -8.45
CA TRP A 83 21.58 2.97 -9.00
C TRP A 83 21.45 4.13 -10.00
N GLY A 84 21.28 3.78 -11.28
CA GLY A 84 21.07 4.78 -12.32
C GLY A 84 19.95 5.73 -11.92
N THR A 85 20.14 7.02 -12.21
CA THR A 85 19.14 8.07 -11.95
C THR A 85 17.78 7.61 -12.46
N PRO A 86 16.72 7.62 -11.63
CA PRO A 86 15.40 7.18 -12.08
C PRO A 86 14.98 8.00 -13.31
N PRO A 87 14.45 7.35 -14.37
CA PRO A 87 14.01 8.07 -15.56
C PRO A 87 12.98 9.15 -15.22
N PRO A 88 12.82 10.17 -16.08
CA PRO A 88 11.87 11.26 -15.85
C PRO A 88 10.47 10.77 -15.48
N LEU A 89 9.80 11.49 -14.58
CA LEU A 89 8.40 11.22 -14.22
C LEU A 89 7.52 11.23 -15.47
N GLY A 90 6.55 10.31 -15.52
CA GLY A 90 5.65 10.18 -16.67
C GLY A 90 6.25 9.50 -17.90
N SER A 91 7.54 9.12 -17.90
CA SER A 91 8.12 8.33 -18.98
C SER A 91 7.74 6.84 -18.86
N GLY A 92 7.49 6.18 -20.00
CA GLY A 92 7.34 4.72 -20.06
C GLY A 92 8.64 3.96 -19.72
N GLU A 93 9.77 4.66 -19.66
CA GLU A 93 11.04 4.13 -19.16
C GLU A 93 11.04 3.95 -17.65
N ARG A 94 10.27 4.76 -16.91
CA ARG A 94 10.25 4.73 -15.46
C ARG A 94 9.62 3.46 -14.90
N GLU A 95 8.55 2.98 -15.53
CA GLU A 95 7.95 1.69 -15.20
C GLU A 95 8.94 0.55 -15.47
N ARG A 96 9.54 0.51 -16.67
CA ARG A 96 10.52 -0.53 -17.04
C ARG A 96 11.71 -0.55 -16.07
N TRP A 97 12.22 0.62 -15.70
CA TRP A 97 13.27 0.76 -14.70
C TRP A 97 12.85 0.23 -13.33
N PHE A 98 11.63 0.54 -12.86
CA PHE A 98 11.13 0.05 -11.59
C PHE A 98 10.97 -1.49 -11.57
N LEU A 99 10.39 -2.04 -12.64
CA LEU A 99 10.20 -3.48 -12.78
C LEU A 99 11.53 -4.25 -12.81
N ALA A 100 12.61 -3.62 -13.29
CA ALA A 100 13.95 -4.20 -13.35
C ALA A 100 14.81 -3.96 -12.09
N SER A 101 14.37 -3.12 -11.15
CA SER A 101 15.17 -2.73 -9.97
C SER A 101 14.60 -3.29 -8.66
N GLU A 102 15.21 -4.36 -8.15
CA GLU A 102 14.85 -4.94 -6.85
C GLU A 102 15.00 -3.93 -5.70
N VAL A 103 16.02 -3.06 -5.79
CA VAL A 103 16.22 -1.97 -4.83
C VAL A 103 15.03 -1.01 -4.85
N ALA A 104 14.62 -0.52 -6.03
CA ALA A 104 13.46 0.37 -6.12
C ALA A 104 12.19 -0.29 -5.56
N GLN A 105 12.01 -1.59 -5.79
CA GLN A 105 10.87 -2.35 -5.25
C GLN A 105 10.96 -2.52 -3.73
N ALA A 106 12.15 -2.76 -3.16
CA ALA A 106 12.34 -2.84 -1.71
C ALA A 106 12.02 -1.51 -1.03
N HIS A 107 12.48 -0.39 -1.58
CA HIS A 107 12.17 0.95 -1.07
C HIS A 107 10.67 1.29 -1.20
N ALA A 108 10.04 0.92 -2.32
CA ALA A 108 8.60 1.07 -2.49
C ALA A 108 7.80 0.32 -1.42
N ARG A 109 8.27 -0.86 -0.99
CA ARG A 109 7.67 -1.62 0.12
C ARG A 109 7.91 -0.93 1.46
N GLN A 110 9.13 -0.51 1.75
CA GLN A 110 9.46 0.20 3.00
C GLN A 110 8.60 1.46 3.19
N TYR A 111 8.39 2.21 2.10
CA TYR A 111 7.49 3.36 2.15
C TYR A 111 6.05 2.97 2.49
N LEU A 112 5.49 1.95 1.83
CA LEU A 112 4.14 1.48 2.12
C LEU A 112 4.01 0.98 3.57
N GLU A 113 5.02 0.29 4.09
CA GLU A 113 5.06 -0.16 5.47
C GLU A 113 5.03 1.03 6.45
N ALA A 114 5.86 2.06 6.20
CA ALA A 114 5.88 3.28 6.98
C ALA A 114 4.54 4.03 6.91
N GLU A 115 3.99 4.19 5.71
CA GLU A 115 2.72 4.89 5.52
C GLU A 115 1.55 4.17 6.20
N VAL A 116 1.51 2.83 6.19
CA VAL A 116 0.51 2.04 6.94
C VAL A 116 0.64 2.27 8.45
N VAL A 117 1.85 2.47 8.96
CA VAL A 117 2.10 2.80 10.36
C VAL A 117 1.70 4.24 10.68
N ASP A 118 1.95 5.19 9.79
CA ASP A 118 1.65 6.61 10.00
C ASP A 118 0.16 6.91 9.86
N ARG A 119 -0.53 6.23 8.92
CA ARG A 119 -1.95 6.44 8.62
C ARG A 119 -2.91 5.63 9.51
N GLN A 120 -2.56 5.35 10.78
CA GLN A 120 -3.45 4.56 11.67
C GLN A 120 -4.85 5.18 11.82
N ALA A 121 -4.93 6.52 11.85
CA ALA A 121 -6.20 7.22 11.94
C ALA A 121 -7.11 6.93 10.73
N LEU A 122 -6.54 6.86 9.53
CA LEU A 122 -7.28 6.51 8.31
C LEU A 122 -7.77 5.06 8.37
N LEU A 123 -6.92 4.12 8.79
CA LEU A 123 -7.32 2.71 8.95
C LEU A 123 -8.44 2.55 9.99
N ALA A 124 -8.36 3.30 11.10
CA ALA A 124 -9.38 3.30 12.13
C ALA A 124 -10.70 3.92 11.63
N ALA A 125 -10.64 4.95 10.78
CA ALA A 125 -11.81 5.55 10.15
C ALA A 125 -12.47 4.55 9.18
N TYR A 126 -11.68 3.86 8.36
CA TYR A 126 -12.19 2.81 7.46
C TYR A 126 -12.89 1.69 8.24
N ALA A 127 -12.30 1.20 9.33
CA ALA A 127 -12.91 0.16 10.16
C ALA A 127 -14.23 0.62 10.80
N SER A 128 -14.32 1.89 11.21
CA SER A 128 -15.55 2.49 11.72
C SER A 128 -16.64 2.61 10.65
N ASP A 129 -16.29 3.09 9.45
CA ASP A 129 -17.21 3.21 8.32
C ASP A 129 -17.76 1.84 7.90
N TRP A 130 -16.90 0.83 7.80
CA TRP A 130 -17.33 -0.52 7.47
C TRP A 130 -18.30 -1.10 8.51
N LEU A 131 -18.02 -0.92 9.81
CA LEU A 131 -18.93 -1.36 10.88
C LEU A 131 -20.29 -0.67 10.79
N ALA A 132 -20.31 0.64 10.52
CA ALA A 132 -21.55 1.40 10.38
C ALA A 132 -22.40 0.90 9.21
N ARG A 133 -21.77 0.62 8.05
CA ARG A 133 -22.46 0.05 6.88
C ARG A 133 -23.04 -1.33 7.14
N ARG A 134 -22.32 -2.18 7.90
CA ARG A 134 -22.81 -3.52 8.27
C ARG A 134 -23.99 -3.47 9.23
N SER A 135 -24.02 -2.53 10.18
CA SER A 135 -25.13 -2.40 11.13
C SER A 135 -26.39 -1.77 10.53
N ALA A 136 -26.26 -1.12 9.36
CA ALA A 136 -27.36 -0.47 8.66
C ALA A 136 -28.06 -1.37 7.63
N GLY A 137 -27.51 -2.56 7.35
CA GLY A 137 -28.11 -3.59 6.49
C GLY A 137 -28.56 -4.79 7.29
#